data_AF-A0A194AE62-F1
#
_entry.id   AF-A0A194AE62-F1
#
_cell.length_a   1.000
_cell.length_b   1.000
_cell.length_c   1.000
_cell.angle_alpha   90.00
_cell.angle_beta   90.00
_cell.angle_gamma   90.00
#
_symmetry.space_group_name_H-M   'P 1'
#
loop_
_entity.id
_entity.type
_entity.pdbx_description
1 polymer ?
#
loop_
_entity_poly.entity_id
_entity_poly.type
_entity_poly.pdbx_seq_one_letter_code
_entity_poly.pdbx_strand_id
1 'polypeptide(L)' 'MIISAEMKLRASLMRKESRCSHYRLDYPHMDTTNWNVWINIYQDSDGNMCLEKQPVGTWPS' A
#
# COMPACT_ATOMS: atom_id res chain seq x y z
N MET A 1 0.34 12.14 -14.71
CA MET A 1 1.63 11.72 -14.12
C MET A 1 1.76 12.08 -12.63
N ILE A 2 1.46 13.31 -12.19
CA ILE A 2 1.61 13.74 -10.79
C ILE A 2 0.76 12.90 -9.81
N ILE A 3 -0.54 12.74 -10.08
CA ILE A 3 -1.45 11.97 -9.22
C ILE A 3 -0.94 10.53 -9.02
N SER A 4 -0.53 9.86 -10.09
CA SER A 4 0.01 8.49 -10.00
C SER A 4 1.32 8.42 -9.20
N ALA A 5 2.16 9.47 -9.24
CA ALA A 5 3.36 9.54 -8.41
C ALA A 5 3.01 9.71 -6.93
N GLU A 6 2.04 10.56 -6.62
CA GLU A 6 1.53 10.73 -5.26
C GLU A 6 0.92 9.44 -4.71
N MET A 7 0.08 8.75 -5.49
CA MET A 7 -0.49 7.45 -5.13
C MET A 7 0.60 6.45 -4.73
N LYS A 8 1.64 6.32 -5.57
CA LYS A 8 2.78 5.43 -5.31
C LYS A 8 3.53 5.82 -4.04
N LEU A 9 3.79 7.12 -3.83
CA LEU A 9 4.51 7.60 -2.66
C LEU A 9 3.73 7.35 -1.36
N ARG A 10 2.44 7.70 -1.34
CA ARG A 10 1.58 7.48 -0.16
C ARG A 10 1.50 5.99 0.20
N ALA A 11 1.32 5.11 -0.78
CA ALA A 11 1.31 3.66 -0.54
C ALA A 11 2.67 3.13 -0.05
N SER A 12 3.77 3.68 -0.58
CA SER A 12 5.14 3.35 -0.16
C SER A 12 5.46 3.80 1.26
N LEU A 13 4.91 4.94 1.69
CA LEU A 13 5.06 5.44 3.06
C LEU A 13 4.18 4.65 4.05
N MET A 14 2.98 4.27 3.64
CA MET A 14 2.09 3.43 4.44
C MET A 14 2.75 2.06 4.71
N ARG A 15 3.32 1.41 3.70
CA ARG A 15 3.97 0.10 3.82
C ARG A 15 5.24 0.17 4.68
N LYS A 16 5.22 -0.53 5.81
CA LYS A 16 6.33 -0.63 6.78
C LYS A 16 7.03 -1.99 6.73
N GLU A 17 7.44 -2.37 5.52
CA GLU A 17 8.24 -3.57 5.25
C GLU A 17 9.04 -3.36 3.94
N SER A 18 9.94 -4.29 3.64
CA SER A 18 10.56 -4.43 2.33
C SER A 18 10.08 -5.70 1.65
N ARG A 19 9.61 -5.60 0.40
CA ARG A 19 9.10 -6.74 -0.38
C ARG A 19 9.37 -6.54 -1.87
N CYS A 20 9.99 -7.55 -2.49
CA CYS A 20 10.38 -7.54 -3.91
C CYS A 20 11.23 -6.29 -4.24
N SER A 21 10.84 -5.52 -5.26
CA SER A 21 11.53 -4.31 -5.71
C SER A 21 11.31 -3.09 -4.82
N HIS A 22 10.48 -3.18 -3.78
CA HIS A 22 10.26 -2.09 -2.83
C HIS A 22 11.10 -2.31 -1.57
N TYR A 23 12.23 -1.61 -1.49
CA TYR A 23 13.17 -1.70 -0.37
C TYR A 23 13.17 -0.41 0.48
N ARG A 24 13.10 -0.59 1.80
CA ARG A 24 13.04 0.47 2.82
C ARG A 24 14.18 0.25 3.82
N LEU A 25 15.08 1.22 3.95
CA LEU A 25 16.21 1.13 4.89
C LEU A 25 15.75 1.08 6.36
N ASP A 26 14.63 1.71 6.68
CA ASP A 26 14.02 1.72 8.01
C ASP A 26 13.10 0.52 8.29
N TYR A 27 12.77 -0.26 7.27
CA TYR A 27 12.02 -1.52 7.37
C TYR A 27 12.60 -2.57 6.40
N PRO A 28 13.83 -3.06 6.62
CA PRO A 28 14.58 -3.82 5.61
C PRO A 28 14.08 -5.25 5.38
N HIS A 29 13.21 -5.76 6.24
CA HIS A 29 12.72 -7.13 6.20
C HIS A 29 11.27 -7.20 5.75
N MET A 30 10.89 -8.35 5.18
CA MET A 30 9.52 -8.69 4.86
C MET A 30 8.74 -9.04 6.13
N ASP A 31 7.49 -8.58 6.22
CA ASP A 31 6.60 -8.83 7.36
C ASP A 31 5.27 -9.44 6.86
N THR A 32 5.22 -10.77 6.85
CA THR A 32 4.02 -11.50 6.44
C THR A 32 2.90 -11.46 7.47
N THR A 33 3.18 -11.05 8.72
CA THR A 33 2.18 -10.97 9.77
C THR A 33 1.31 -9.73 9.61
N ASN A 34 1.92 -8.56 9.38
CA ASN A 34 1.18 -7.28 9.30
C ASN A 34 0.98 -6.75 7.86
N TRP A 35 1.75 -7.26 6.91
CA TRP A 35 1.84 -6.71 5.55
C TRP A 35 1.60 -7.73 4.43
N ASN A 36 1.09 -8.93 4.75
CA ASN A 36 0.53 -9.83 3.73
C ASN A 36 -0.87 -9.36 3.27
N VAL A 37 -0.91 -8.15 2.72
CA VAL A 37 -2.11 -7.41 2.34
C VAL A 37 -1.88 -6.69 1.01
N TRP A 38 -2.95 -6.48 0.26
CA TRP A 38 -3.04 -5.45 -0.77
C TRP A 38 -3.17 -4.07 -0.10
N ILE A 39 -2.58 -3.05 -0.72
CA ILE A 39 -2.87 -1.65 -0.40
C ILE A 39 -3.72 -1.13 -1.54
N ASN A 40 -5.02 -0.96 -1.27
CA ASN A 40 -5.93 -0.38 -2.24
C ASN A 40 -5.84 1.14 -2.13
N ILE A 41 -5.93 1.81 -3.28
CA ILE A 41 -5.98 3.25 -3.37
C ILE A 41 -7.26 3.60 -4.12
N TYR A 42 -8.10 4.42 -3.52
CA TYR A 42 -9.39 4.82 -4.07
C TYR A 42 -9.68 6.28 -3.74
N GLN A 43 -10.70 6.83 -4.39
CA GLN A 43 -11.20 8.17 -4.13
C GLN A 43 -12.50 8.07 -3.33
N ASP A 44 -12.64 8.83 -2.25
CA ASP A 44 -13.90 8.91 -1.49
C ASP A 44 -14.92 9.84 -2.16
N SER A 45 -16.11 9.97 -1.54
CA SER A 45 -17.18 10.85 -2.03
C SER A 45 -16.81 12.34 -2.04
N ASP A 46 -15.87 12.74 -1.20
CA ASP A 46 -15.42 14.12 -1.05
C ASP A 46 -14.23 14.42 -1.99
N GLY A 47 -13.78 13.42 -2.75
CA GLY A 47 -12.71 13.53 -3.72
C GLY A 47 -11.30 13.28 -3.16
N ASN A 48 -11.17 12.87 -1.90
CA ASN A 48 -9.87 12.61 -1.27
C ASN A 48 -9.31 11.25 -1.68
N MET A 49 -7.99 11.16 -1.74
CA MET A 49 -7.27 9.90 -1.95
C MET A 49 -7.15 9.12 -0.64
N CYS A 50 -7.80 7.97 -0.58
CA CYS A 50 -7.80 7.06 0.56
C CYS A 50 -6.93 5.82 0.28
N LEU A 51 -6.38 5.25 1.35
CA LEU A 51 -5.61 4.02 1.32
C LEU A 51 -6.12 3.06 2.39
N GLU A 52 -6.25 1.79 2.04
CA GLU A 52 -6.70 0.75 2.96
C GLU A 52 -5.86 -0.53 2.84
N LYS A 53 -5.85 -1.33 3.91
CA LYS A 53 -5.28 -2.68 3.90
C LYS A 53 -6.39 -3.69 3.59
N GLN A 54 -6.20 -4.50 2.56
CA GLN A 54 -7.06 -5.66 2.29
C GLN A 54 -6.24 -6.94 2.37
N PRO A 55 -6.61 -7.93 3.20
CA PRO A 55 -5.93 -9.23 3.21
C PRO A 55 -5.86 -9.88 1.82
N VAL A 56 -4.74 -10.54 1.51
CA VAL A 56 -4.64 -11.30 0.27
C VAL A 56 -5.62 -12.47 0.31
N GLY A 57 -6.33 -12.71 -0.79
CA GLY A 57 -7.27 -13.83 -0.94
C GLY A 57 -8.70 -13.54 -0.47
N THR A 58 -9.02 -12.32 -0.04
CA THR A 58 -10.38 -11.94 0.39
C THR A 58 -11.10 -11.05 -0.63
N TRP A 59 -10.80 -11.20 -1.93
CA TRP A 59 -11.54 -10.49 -2.96
C TRP A 59 -12.97 -11.04 -3.05
N PRO A 60 -14.00 -10.19 -3.20
CA PRO A 60 -15.34 -10.66 -3.50
C PRO A 60 -15.31 -11.47 -4.81
N SER A 61 -15.97 -12.62 -4.78
CA SER A 61 -16.24 -13.46 -5.96
C SER A 61 -17.25 -12.81 -6.90
#